data_AF-F8J1U1-F1
#
_entry.id   AF-F8J1U1-F1
#
_cell.length_a   1.000
_cell.length_b   1.000
_cell.length_c   1.000
_cell.angle_alpha   90.00
_cell.angle_beta   90.00
_cell.angle_gamma   90.00
#
_symmetry.space_group_name_H-M   'P 1'
#
loop_
_entity.id
_entity.type
_entity.pdbx_description
1 polymer ?
#
loop_
_entity_poly.entity_id
_entity_poly.type
_entity_poly.pdbx_seq_one_letter_code
_entity_poly.pdbx_strand_id
1 'polypeptide(L)'
;MDPQRLRQWPGPGPASRGGYGQRPRIRNPEEWFHELSPRTFSFHFRNLRFASGRNRSYICCQVEGKNCFFQGIFQNQKKRHAEIRFIDKINSLNPDQNQCYRIICYVTWSPCHNCAKELVDFISNRHHLSLQLFASRLYFHWVRCYQRGLQRLQAKRVSVAVMKGPEFKDCWEKFVDHQGRSFPSWEKLEQYSESISRRLSRILRFANQNNLEDSFRDLRLGSPSPSSSRSDSR
;
A
#
# COMPACT_ATOMS: atom_id res chain seq x y z
N MET A 1 -30.15 30.23 -72.31
CA MET A 1 -30.39 28.79 -72.53
C MET A 1 -29.29 28.04 -71.83
N ASP A 2 -29.70 27.06 -71.04
CA ASP A 2 -29.11 26.51 -69.80
C ASP A 2 -28.03 25.41 -70.08
N PRO A 3 -27.53 24.61 -69.11
CA PRO A 3 -26.20 24.73 -68.49
C PRO A 3 -25.40 23.40 -68.53
N GLN A 4 -24.19 23.37 -67.95
CA GLN A 4 -23.72 22.35 -66.97
C GLN A 4 -22.19 22.39 -66.77
N ARG A 5 -21.81 22.14 -65.50
CA ARG A 5 -20.46 21.90 -64.93
C ARG A 5 -19.65 23.10 -64.45
N LEU A 6 -20.14 23.73 -63.37
CA LEU A 6 -19.28 24.30 -62.34
C LEU A 6 -18.46 23.18 -61.67
N ARG A 7 -17.13 23.32 -61.70
CA ARG A 7 -16.19 22.53 -60.89
C ARG A 7 -16.26 23.02 -59.44
N GLN A 8 -16.71 22.15 -58.54
CA GLN A 8 -16.70 22.37 -57.10
C GLN A 8 -15.36 21.94 -56.49
N TRP A 9 -14.91 22.71 -55.50
CA TRP A 9 -13.75 22.45 -54.64
C TRP A 9 -13.92 21.13 -53.86
N PRO A 10 -12.93 20.23 -53.82
CA PRO A 10 -12.96 19.10 -52.90
C PRO A 10 -12.73 19.59 -51.47
N GLY A 11 -13.70 19.28 -50.60
CA GLY A 11 -13.73 19.62 -49.18
C GLY A 11 -12.65 18.91 -48.34
N PRO A 12 -12.57 19.25 -47.05
CA PRO A 12 -11.54 18.77 -46.14
C PRO A 12 -11.51 17.23 -46.08
N GLY A 13 -10.31 16.69 -46.24
CA GLY A 13 -10.04 15.26 -46.24
C GLY A 13 -10.49 14.57 -44.94
N PRO A 14 -10.66 13.23 -44.98
CA PRO A 14 -11.28 12.50 -43.89
C PRO A 14 -10.47 12.65 -42.59
N ALA A 15 -11.18 13.05 -41.54
CA ALA A 15 -10.69 13.04 -40.18
C ALA A 15 -10.24 11.62 -39.81
N SER A 16 -8.94 11.47 -39.54
CA SER A 16 -8.40 10.27 -38.90
C SER A 16 -9.21 9.99 -37.64
N ARG A 17 -9.87 8.83 -37.60
CA ARG A 17 -10.61 8.32 -36.44
C ARG A 17 -9.67 8.29 -35.24
N GLY A 18 -9.69 9.34 -34.44
CA GLY A 18 -9.19 9.33 -33.07
C GLY A 18 -10.03 8.33 -32.30
N GLY A 19 -9.51 7.11 -32.17
CA GLY A 19 -10.08 6.11 -31.29
C GLY A 19 -10.15 6.71 -29.88
N TYR A 20 -11.36 6.90 -29.37
CA TYR A 20 -11.59 7.03 -27.94
C TYR A 20 -10.89 5.83 -27.29
N GLY A 21 -9.72 6.09 -26.70
CA GLY A 21 -8.95 5.08 -26.00
C GLY A 21 -9.88 4.41 -25.00
N GLN A 22 -10.28 3.18 -25.32
CA GLN A 22 -11.05 2.32 -24.44
C GLN A 22 -10.36 2.36 -23.09
N ARG A 23 -11.05 2.84 -22.05
CA ARG A 23 -10.63 2.59 -20.67
C ARG A 23 -10.38 1.08 -20.57
N PRO A 24 -9.23 0.61 -20.07
CA PRO A 24 -9.01 -0.82 -19.91
C PRO A 24 -10.14 -1.38 -19.05
N ARG A 25 -11.06 -2.11 -19.70
CA ARG A 25 -12.06 -2.92 -19.01
C ARG A 25 -11.25 -4.04 -18.37
N ILE A 26 -11.17 -4.02 -17.04
CA ILE A 26 -10.56 -5.09 -16.25
C ILE A 26 -11.29 -6.37 -16.63
N ARG A 27 -10.63 -7.24 -17.41
CA ARG A 27 -11.23 -8.47 -17.95
C ARG A 27 -11.09 -9.65 -16.99
N ASN A 28 -10.22 -9.58 -15.98
CA ASN A 28 -10.14 -10.62 -14.95
C ASN A 28 -9.85 -10.08 -13.54
N PRO A 29 -10.57 -10.55 -12.49
CA PRO A 29 -10.26 -10.22 -11.09
C PRO A 29 -8.90 -10.75 -10.59
N GLU A 30 -8.30 -11.68 -11.32
CA GLU A 30 -7.03 -12.33 -10.99
C GLU A 30 -5.81 -11.76 -11.71
N GLU A 31 -5.98 -10.75 -12.58
CA GLU A 31 -4.85 -10.08 -13.23
C GLU A 31 -4.05 -9.28 -12.18
N TRP A 32 -2.88 -9.81 -11.85
CA TRP A 32 -1.78 -9.06 -11.27
C TRP A 32 -1.15 -8.26 -12.40
N PHE A 33 -0.92 -6.95 -12.21
CA PHE A 33 -0.21 -6.19 -13.24
C PHE A 33 1.28 -6.53 -13.15
N HIS A 34 1.91 -6.74 -14.29
CA HIS A 34 3.37 -6.81 -14.37
C HIS A 34 3.96 -5.40 -14.30
N GLU A 35 3.30 -4.41 -14.92
CA GLU A 35 3.78 -3.02 -14.97
C GLU A 35 2.62 -2.02 -14.86
N LEU A 36 2.88 -0.87 -14.25
CA LEU A 36 2.02 0.30 -14.25
C LEU A 36 2.35 1.19 -15.45
N SER A 37 1.35 1.88 -15.99
CA SER A 37 1.65 2.98 -16.90
C SER A 37 2.27 4.17 -16.13
N PRO A 38 3.17 4.95 -16.76
CA PRO A 38 3.75 6.18 -16.19
C PRO A 38 2.70 7.14 -15.61
N ARG A 39 1.55 7.22 -16.27
CA ARG A 39 0.41 8.04 -15.86
C ARG A 39 -0.23 7.51 -14.58
N THR A 40 -0.45 6.20 -14.48
CA THR A 40 -1.01 5.57 -13.27
C THR A 40 -0.08 5.75 -12.08
N PHE A 41 1.22 5.50 -12.28
CA PHE A 41 2.22 5.72 -11.24
C PHE A 41 2.24 7.18 -10.78
N SER A 42 2.40 8.13 -11.70
CA SER A 42 2.44 9.56 -11.36
C SER A 42 1.17 10.06 -10.69
N PHE A 43 0.00 9.53 -11.08
CA PHE A 43 -1.25 9.91 -10.44
C PHE A 43 -1.39 9.32 -9.04
N HIS A 44 -1.10 8.03 -8.84
CA HIS A 44 -1.37 7.34 -7.58
C HIS A 44 -0.21 7.35 -6.58
N PHE A 45 1.05 7.41 -7.00
CA PHE A 45 2.22 7.41 -6.12
C PHE A 45 2.69 8.80 -5.72
N ARG A 46 2.27 9.88 -6.39
CA ARG A 46 2.70 11.24 -6.01
C ARG A 46 2.23 11.61 -4.60
N ASN A 47 3.17 11.94 -3.71
CA ASN A 47 3.00 12.19 -2.27
C ASN A 47 2.43 13.59 -1.94
N LEU A 48 1.46 14.07 -2.72
CA LEU A 48 0.85 15.38 -2.52
C LEU A 48 0.20 15.50 -1.13
N ARG A 49 0.26 16.71 -0.54
CA ARG A 49 -0.43 17.06 0.70
C ARG A 49 -1.94 16.77 0.66
N PHE A 50 -2.58 17.06 -0.47
CA PHE A 50 -3.98 16.76 -0.71
C PHE A 50 -4.12 15.80 -1.89
N ALA A 51 -4.93 14.77 -1.69
CA ALA A 51 -4.98 13.63 -2.59
C ALA A 51 -6.41 13.27 -3.02
N SER A 52 -7.15 14.29 -3.44
CA SER A 52 -8.51 14.13 -3.94
C SER A 52 -8.57 13.23 -5.18
N GLY A 53 -9.64 12.45 -5.31
CA GLY A 53 -9.89 11.57 -6.46
C GLY A 53 -9.04 10.29 -6.52
N ARG A 54 -8.11 10.07 -5.57
CA ARG A 54 -7.28 8.86 -5.51
C ARG A 54 -7.98 7.72 -4.77
N ASN A 55 -9.00 7.13 -5.38
CA ASN A 55 -9.80 6.04 -4.81
C ASN A 55 -9.21 4.62 -5.00
N ARG A 56 -8.04 4.52 -5.63
CA ARG A 56 -7.32 3.26 -5.79
C ARG A 56 -6.05 3.23 -4.96
N SER A 57 -5.84 2.12 -4.26
CA SER A 57 -4.59 1.78 -3.61
C SER A 57 -3.86 0.71 -4.41
N TYR A 58 -2.57 0.94 -4.60
CA TYR A 58 -1.64 0.01 -5.22
C TYR A 58 -0.56 -0.39 -4.21
N ILE A 59 -0.13 -1.65 -4.31
CA ILE A 59 1.07 -2.22 -3.69
C ILE A 59 1.90 -2.80 -4.83
N CYS A 60 3.12 -2.29 -5.02
CA CYS A 60 4.12 -2.92 -5.87
C CYS A 60 5.05 -3.72 -4.96
N CYS A 61 5.12 -5.04 -5.16
CA CYS A 61 5.83 -5.95 -4.27
C CYS A 61 6.97 -6.64 -5.00
N GLN A 62 8.11 -6.76 -4.33
CA GLN A 62 9.24 -7.60 -4.71
C GLN A 62 9.53 -8.57 -3.56
N VAL A 63 9.68 -9.85 -3.87
CA VAL A 63 10.11 -10.90 -2.95
C VAL A 63 11.49 -11.36 -3.38
N GLU A 64 12.42 -11.31 -2.45
CA GLU A 64 13.80 -11.73 -2.64
C GLU A 64 14.12 -12.89 -1.71
N GLY A 65 14.56 -14.00 -2.28
CA GLY A 65 15.16 -15.13 -1.56
C GLY A 65 16.21 -15.81 -2.43
N LYS A 66 17.00 -16.71 -1.83
CA LYS A 66 18.15 -17.35 -2.50
C LYS A 66 17.79 -17.95 -3.87
N ASN A 67 16.62 -18.58 -3.96
CA ASN A 67 16.11 -19.20 -5.19
C ASN A 67 14.67 -18.77 -5.52
N CYS A 68 14.17 -17.67 -4.95
CA CYS A 68 12.83 -17.17 -5.23
C CYS A 68 12.89 -15.70 -5.54
N PHE A 69 12.43 -15.35 -6.74
CA PHE A 69 12.22 -13.97 -7.15
C PHE A 69 10.79 -13.82 -7.64
N PHE A 70 10.05 -12.90 -7.04
CA PHE A 70 8.70 -12.57 -7.47
C PHE A 70 8.52 -11.05 -7.45
N GLN A 71 7.96 -10.51 -8.52
CA GLN A 71 7.48 -9.14 -8.60
C GLN A 71 6.01 -9.13 -9.01
N GLY A 72 5.22 -8.25 -8.39
CA GLY A 72 3.82 -8.12 -8.73
C GLY A 72 3.17 -6.87 -8.19
N ILE A 73 2.10 -6.44 -8.86
CA ILE A 73 1.33 -5.26 -8.49
C ILE A 73 -0.10 -5.65 -8.09
N PHE A 74 -0.52 -5.14 -6.94
CA PHE A 74 -1.80 -5.43 -6.31
C PHE A 74 -2.60 -4.14 -6.23
N GLN A 75 -3.78 -4.13 -6.84
CA GLN A 75 -4.73 -3.02 -6.73
C GLN A 75 -5.93 -3.42 -5.88
N ASN A 76 -6.49 -2.50 -5.10
CA ASN A 76 -7.79 -2.73 -4.47
C ASN A 76 -8.89 -2.98 -5.50
N GLN A 77 -9.83 -3.85 -5.12
CA GLN A 77 -11.04 -4.19 -5.86
C GLN A 77 -12.27 -3.89 -4.99
N LYS A 78 -13.47 -4.01 -5.56
CA LYS A 78 -14.72 -3.80 -4.81
C LYS A 78 -14.71 -4.64 -3.53
N LYS A 79 -14.82 -3.97 -2.37
CA LYS A 79 -14.83 -4.57 -1.03
C LYS A 79 -13.55 -5.34 -0.62
N ARG A 80 -12.46 -5.27 -1.39
CA ARG A 80 -11.21 -5.98 -1.07
C ARG A 80 -10.00 -5.08 -1.23
N HIS A 81 -9.27 -4.91 -0.14
CA HIS A 81 -8.07 -4.07 -0.10
C HIS A 81 -6.89 -4.73 -0.80
N ALA A 82 -5.93 -3.93 -1.27
CA ALA A 82 -4.75 -4.41 -1.98
C ALA A 82 -3.88 -5.31 -1.09
N GLU A 83 -3.81 -4.99 0.20
CA GLU A 83 -3.07 -5.71 1.24
C GLU A 83 -3.54 -7.16 1.39
N ILE A 84 -4.86 -7.38 1.34
CA ILE A 84 -5.43 -8.73 1.46
C ILE A 84 -5.07 -9.55 0.23
N ARG A 85 -5.25 -8.97 -0.97
CA ARG A 85 -4.85 -9.63 -2.23
C ARG A 85 -3.35 -9.96 -2.24
N PHE A 86 -2.52 -9.08 -1.69
CA PHE A 86 -1.09 -9.31 -1.51
C PHE A 86 -0.83 -10.52 -0.62
N ILE A 87 -1.44 -10.59 0.57
CA ILE A 87 -1.31 -11.73 1.49
C ILE A 87 -1.70 -13.04 0.79
N ASP A 88 -2.84 -13.05 0.10
CA ASP A 88 -3.34 -14.25 -0.60
C ASP A 88 -2.34 -14.73 -1.66
N LYS A 89 -1.73 -13.81 -2.40
CA LYS A 89 -0.74 -14.17 -3.41
C LYS A 89 0.52 -14.74 -2.79
N ILE A 90 1.08 -14.11 -1.75
CA ILE A 90 2.27 -14.65 -1.10
C ILE A 90 1.99 -16.02 -0.46
N ASN A 91 0.80 -16.24 0.09
CA ASN A 91 0.36 -17.56 0.54
C ASN A 91 0.34 -18.59 -0.60
N SER A 92 -0.17 -18.22 -1.78
CA SER A 92 -0.22 -19.12 -2.93
C SER A 92 1.16 -19.48 -3.50
N LEU A 93 2.18 -18.64 -3.28
CA LEU A 93 3.56 -18.94 -3.68
C LEU A 93 4.20 -20.01 -2.77
N ASN A 94 3.63 -20.24 -1.59
CA ASN A 94 4.10 -21.20 -0.58
C ASN A 94 5.63 -21.15 -0.38
N PRO A 95 6.18 -20.01 0.08
CA PRO A 95 7.62 -19.85 0.26
C PRO A 95 8.21 -20.93 1.17
N ASP A 96 9.37 -21.47 0.78
CA ASP A 96 10.05 -22.54 1.50
C ASP A 96 10.50 -22.05 2.88
N GLN A 97 9.98 -22.69 3.93
CA GLN A 97 10.21 -22.26 5.32
C GLN A 97 11.67 -22.39 5.76
N ASN A 98 12.49 -23.15 5.02
CA ASN A 98 13.92 -23.30 5.28
C ASN A 98 14.76 -22.15 4.71
N GLN A 99 14.15 -21.22 3.96
CA GLN A 99 14.81 -20.08 3.35
C GLN A 99 14.25 -18.76 3.90
N CYS A 100 15.13 -17.78 4.12
CA CYS A 100 14.71 -16.44 4.47
C CYS A 100 14.33 -15.63 3.23
N TYR A 101 13.20 -14.92 3.30
CA TYR A 101 12.74 -14.02 2.25
C TYR A 101 12.58 -12.60 2.77
N ARG A 102 13.03 -11.65 1.95
CA ARG A 102 12.78 -10.23 2.14
C ARG A 102 11.69 -9.78 1.17
N ILE A 103 10.61 -9.25 1.71
CA ILE A 103 9.48 -8.73 0.95
C ILE A 103 9.51 -7.20 1.04
N ILE A 104 9.69 -6.54 -0.09
CA ILE A 104 9.73 -5.09 -0.23
C ILE A 104 8.45 -4.64 -0.95
N CYS A 105 7.68 -3.77 -0.30
CA CYS A 105 6.43 -3.26 -0.83
C CYS A 105 6.43 -1.74 -0.91
N TYR A 106 6.19 -1.21 -2.11
CA TYR A 106 5.90 0.21 -2.34
C TYR A 106 4.39 0.41 -2.37
N VAL A 107 3.87 1.20 -1.43
CA VAL A 107 2.43 1.38 -1.26
C VAL A 107 2.02 2.82 -1.46
N THR A 108 0.96 3.02 -2.24
CA THR A 108 0.40 4.36 -2.47
C THR A 108 -0.14 5.01 -1.20
N TRP A 109 -0.67 4.21 -0.27
CA TRP A 109 -1.21 4.62 1.02
C TRP A 109 -0.78 3.61 2.07
N SER A 110 -0.45 4.06 3.28
CA SER A 110 -0.24 3.15 4.40
C SER A 110 -1.50 2.31 4.66
N PRO A 111 -1.36 1.08 5.18
CA PRO A 111 -2.50 0.18 5.34
C PRO A 111 -3.55 0.73 6.31
N CYS A 112 -4.81 0.33 6.11
CA CYS A 112 -5.86 0.59 7.09
C CYS A 112 -5.66 -0.23 8.37
N HIS A 113 -6.38 0.09 9.46
CA HIS A 113 -6.18 -0.62 10.74
C HIS A 113 -6.49 -2.13 10.67
N ASN A 114 -7.48 -2.55 9.86
CA ASN A 114 -7.77 -3.97 9.65
C ASN A 114 -6.67 -4.64 8.85
N CYS A 115 -6.24 -4.05 7.73
CA CYS A 115 -5.15 -4.61 6.92
C CYS A 115 -3.83 -4.66 7.68
N ALA A 116 -3.56 -3.68 8.54
CA ALA A 116 -2.39 -3.72 9.43
C ALA A 116 -2.43 -4.92 10.38
N LYS A 117 -3.61 -5.28 10.91
CA LYS A 117 -3.80 -6.49 11.72
C LYS A 117 -3.51 -7.76 10.88
N GLU A 118 -4.12 -7.87 9.70
CA GLU A 118 -3.92 -9.03 8.81
C GLU A 118 -2.44 -9.21 8.42
N LEU A 119 -1.73 -8.12 8.13
CA LEU A 119 -0.29 -8.15 7.83
C LEU A 119 0.55 -8.58 9.04
N VAL A 120 0.17 -8.16 10.25
CA VAL A 120 0.80 -8.63 11.49
C VAL A 120 0.58 -10.12 11.68
N ASP A 121 -0.64 -10.61 11.52
CA ASP A 121 -0.99 -12.02 11.71
C ASP A 121 -0.27 -12.89 10.65
N PHE A 122 -0.19 -12.40 9.41
CA PHE A 122 0.56 -13.02 8.31
C PHE A 122 2.07 -13.20 8.61
N ILE A 123 2.72 -12.21 9.22
CA ILE A 123 4.17 -12.24 9.52
C ILE A 123 4.48 -12.91 10.86
N SER A 124 3.57 -12.85 11.85
CA SER A 124 3.87 -13.27 13.22
C SER A 124 4.32 -14.73 13.32
N ASN A 125 3.71 -15.62 12.54
CA ASN A 125 3.99 -17.06 12.55
C ASN A 125 5.03 -17.49 11.50
N ARG A 126 5.65 -16.55 10.77
CA ARG A 126 6.54 -16.85 9.64
C ARG A 126 7.88 -16.17 9.83
N HIS A 127 8.72 -16.76 10.68
CA HIS A 127 10.01 -16.16 11.05
C HIS A 127 11.00 -16.00 9.89
N HIS A 128 10.80 -16.78 8.84
CA HIS A 128 11.56 -16.74 7.60
C HIS A 128 11.16 -15.58 6.68
N LEU A 129 10.08 -14.82 6.99
CA LEU A 129 9.66 -13.65 6.21
C LEU A 129 10.00 -12.35 6.94
N SER A 130 10.59 -11.40 6.21
CA SER A 130 10.76 -10.01 6.62
C SER A 130 10.00 -9.10 5.67
N LEU A 131 9.14 -8.23 6.19
CA LEU A 131 8.29 -7.34 5.37
C LEU A 131 8.69 -5.87 5.58
N GLN A 132 8.95 -5.17 4.49
CA GLN A 132 9.25 -3.74 4.45
C GLN A 132 8.18 -3.01 3.64
N LEU A 133 7.48 -2.07 4.27
CA LEU A 133 6.45 -1.25 3.64
C LEU A 133 6.98 0.19 3.50
N PHE A 134 7.13 0.65 2.26
CA PHE A 134 7.43 2.03 1.94
C PHE A 134 6.16 2.73 1.45
N ALA A 135 5.61 3.61 2.26
CA ALA A 135 4.38 4.32 1.95
C ALA A 135 4.64 5.69 1.33
N SER A 136 4.00 5.97 0.20
CA SER A 136 3.99 7.31 -0.40
C SER A 136 3.25 8.31 0.48
N ARG A 137 2.13 7.88 1.10
CA ARG A 137 1.27 8.71 1.95
C ARG A 137 0.72 7.89 3.11
N LEU A 138 0.36 8.57 4.20
CA LEU A 138 -0.27 7.92 5.35
C LEU A 138 -1.80 8.03 5.26
N TYR A 139 -2.49 6.90 5.35
CA TYR A 139 -3.95 6.82 5.30
C TYR A 139 -4.57 7.12 6.66
N PHE A 140 -5.51 8.07 6.71
CA PHE A 140 -6.24 8.50 7.91
C PHE A 140 -5.38 8.60 9.18
N HIS A 141 -4.16 9.12 9.01
CA HIS A 141 -3.13 9.15 10.05
C HIS A 141 -3.46 10.05 11.25
N TRP A 142 -4.55 10.83 11.18
CA TRP A 142 -5.10 11.62 12.29
C TRP A 142 -6.03 10.80 13.19
N VAL A 143 -6.52 9.65 12.73
CA VAL A 143 -7.41 8.76 13.48
C VAL A 143 -6.62 7.74 14.32
N ARG A 144 -6.99 7.56 15.59
CA ARG A 144 -6.24 6.73 16.54
C ARG A 144 -6.11 5.25 16.15
N CYS A 145 -7.16 4.61 15.61
CA CYS A 145 -7.09 3.20 15.24
C CYS A 145 -6.09 2.93 14.10
N TYR A 146 -5.97 3.85 13.14
CA TYR A 146 -4.98 3.78 12.05
C TYR A 146 -3.56 3.96 12.58
N GLN A 147 -3.36 4.90 13.52
CA GLN A 147 -2.08 5.09 14.21
C GLN A 147 -1.66 3.81 14.95
N ARG A 148 -2.57 3.20 15.72
CA ARG A 148 -2.33 1.91 16.40
C ARG A 148 -2.00 0.78 15.43
N GLY A 149 -2.64 0.75 14.26
CA GLY A 149 -2.30 -0.21 13.20
C GLY A 149 -0.83 -0.09 12.76
N LEU A 150 -0.36 1.13 12.50
CA LEU A 150 1.05 1.37 12.12
C LEU A 150 2.03 1.04 13.24
N GLN A 151 1.66 1.35 14.50
CA GLN A 151 2.46 0.99 15.67
C GLN A 151 2.57 -0.52 15.83
N ARG A 152 1.48 -1.27 15.64
CA ARG A 152 1.48 -2.74 15.70
C ARG A 152 2.34 -3.37 14.60
N LEU A 153 2.32 -2.80 13.39
CA LEU A 153 3.20 -3.23 12.31
C LEU A 153 4.67 -3.11 12.72
N GLN A 154 5.08 -1.95 13.23
CA GLN A 154 6.47 -1.69 13.65
C GLN A 154 6.88 -2.50 14.90
N ALA A 155 5.96 -2.76 15.82
CA ALA A 155 6.21 -3.62 16.98
C ALA A 155 6.37 -5.09 16.59
N LYS A 156 5.88 -5.45 15.40
CA LYS A 156 6.11 -6.74 14.76
C LYS A 156 7.17 -6.54 13.68
N ARG A 157 7.67 -7.60 13.06
CA ARG A 157 8.78 -7.52 12.09
C ARG A 157 8.36 -6.93 10.73
N VAL A 158 7.47 -5.94 10.75
CA VAL A 158 7.00 -5.21 9.58
C VAL A 158 7.50 -3.78 9.67
N SER A 159 8.61 -3.51 8.98
CA SER A 159 9.15 -2.15 8.92
C SER A 159 8.23 -1.26 8.09
N VAL A 160 7.86 -0.10 8.64
CA VAL A 160 7.07 0.91 7.93
C VAL A 160 7.89 2.18 7.80
N ALA A 161 8.12 2.61 6.56
CA ALA A 161 8.85 3.82 6.21
C ALA A 161 8.07 4.65 5.17
N VAL A 162 8.47 5.90 4.96
CA VAL A 162 7.92 6.77 3.92
C VAL A 162 8.84 6.73 2.71
N MET A 163 8.28 6.66 1.51
CA MET A 163 9.05 6.72 0.27
C MET A 163 9.74 8.09 0.12
N LYS A 164 11.05 8.09 -0.16
CA LYS A 164 11.82 9.26 -0.57
C LYS A 164 12.23 9.13 -2.04
N GLY A 165 13.04 10.06 -2.54
CA GLY A 165 13.54 10.01 -3.92
C GLY A 165 14.07 8.64 -4.37
N PRO A 166 14.94 7.96 -3.59
CA PRO A 166 15.43 6.63 -3.93
C PRO A 166 14.35 5.57 -4.07
N GLU A 167 13.39 5.50 -3.13
CA GLU A 167 12.32 4.50 -3.18
C GLU A 167 11.33 4.77 -4.31
N PHE A 168 11.06 6.04 -4.64
CA PHE A 168 10.25 6.38 -5.82
C PHE A 168 10.94 5.99 -7.12
N LYS A 169 12.26 6.22 -7.22
CA LYS A 169 13.06 5.82 -8.38
C LYS A 169 13.11 4.30 -8.51
N ASP A 170 13.40 3.59 -7.42
CA ASP A 170 13.45 2.12 -7.43
C ASP A 170 12.08 1.51 -7.83
N CYS A 171 10.98 2.05 -7.28
CA CYS A 171 9.65 1.60 -7.68
C CYS A 171 9.31 1.94 -9.14
N TRP A 172 9.83 3.04 -9.68
CA TRP A 172 9.65 3.43 -11.07
C TRP A 172 10.37 2.46 -12.01
N GLU A 173 11.66 2.20 -11.79
CA GLU A 173 12.45 1.31 -12.65
C GLU A 173 11.95 -0.14 -12.63
N LYS A 174 11.37 -0.59 -11.50
CA LYS A 174 10.94 -1.99 -11.34
C LYS A 174 9.50 -2.29 -11.77
N PHE A 175 8.60 -1.32 -11.69
CA PHE A 175 7.16 -1.58 -11.77
C PHE A 175 6.41 -0.67 -12.75
N VAL A 176 7.12 0.15 -13.53
CA VAL A 176 6.49 1.07 -14.49
C VAL A 176 7.01 0.77 -15.88
N ASP A 177 6.12 0.71 -16.87
CA ASP A 177 6.51 0.74 -18.28
C ASP A 177 7.00 2.16 -18.63
N HIS A 178 8.22 2.47 -18.22
CA HIS A 178 8.78 3.81 -18.35
C HIS A 178 9.39 4.08 -19.74
N GLN A 179 9.46 3.07 -20.61
CA GLN A 179 9.95 3.19 -21.99
C GLN A 179 11.32 3.87 -22.08
N GLY A 180 12.23 3.55 -21.15
CA GLY A 180 13.57 4.15 -21.07
C GLY A 180 13.62 5.57 -20.50
N ARG A 181 12.49 6.15 -20.08
CA ARG A 181 12.46 7.46 -19.42
C ARG A 181 12.85 7.34 -17.96
N SER A 182 13.61 8.31 -17.47
CA SER A 182 13.93 8.42 -16.05
C SER A 182 12.72 8.82 -15.21
N PHE A 183 12.78 8.52 -13.92
CA PHE A 183 11.77 8.94 -12.95
C PHE A 183 11.53 10.47 -13.02
N PRO A 184 10.28 10.93 -13.17
CA PRO A 184 9.98 12.35 -13.29
C PRO A 184 10.32 13.11 -12.00
N SER A 185 10.98 14.26 -12.14
CA SER A 185 11.18 15.18 -11.02
C SER A 185 9.84 15.78 -10.59
N TRP A 186 9.31 15.36 -9.43
CA TRP A 186 8.11 15.97 -8.85
C TRP A 186 8.49 17.14 -7.97
N GLU A 187 7.90 18.31 -8.24
CA GLU A 187 8.05 19.47 -7.38
C GLU A 187 7.68 19.15 -5.92
N LYS A 188 8.54 19.55 -4.99
CA LYS A 188 8.39 19.38 -3.53
C LYS A 188 8.35 17.93 -3.03
N LEU A 189 8.79 16.94 -3.84
CA LEU A 189 8.82 15.53 -3.43
C LEU A 189 9.51 15.34 -2.07
N GLU A 190 10.75 15.82 -1.93
CA GLU A 190 11.54 15.65 -0.71
C GLU A 190 10.91 16.37 0.48
N GLN A 191 10.38 17.59 0.28
CA GLN A 191 9.70 18.35 1.33
C GLN A 191 8.48 17.59 1.87
N TYR A 192 7.68 16.99 0.98
CA TYR A 192 6.52 16.20 1.39
C TYR A 192 6.94 14.89 2.04
N SER A 193 7.91 14.17 1.48
CA SER A 193 8.43 12.94 2.09
C SER A 193 8.96 13.19 3.49
N GLU A 194 9.67 14.29 3.73
CA GLU A 194 10.18 14.66 5.06
C GLU A 194 9.05 15.05 6.02
N SER A 195 8.05 15.79 5.55
CA SER A 195 6.88 16.12 6.36
C SER A 195 6.08 14.88 6.79
N ILE A 196 5.88 13.94 5.86
CA ILE A 196 5.17 12.69 6.12
C ILE A 196 6.02 11.79 7.02
N SER A 197 7.34 11.74 6.82
CA SER A 197 8.28 11.00 7.68
C SER A 197 8.22 11.47 9.12
N ARG A 198 8.31 12.80 9.37
CA ARG A 198 8.16 13.37 10.71
C ARG A 198 6.81 13.03 11.34
N ARG A 199 5.73 12.96 10.55
CA ARG A 199 4.42 12.53 11.06
C ARG A 199 4.43 11.04 11.45
N LEU A 200 4.98 10.17 10.60
CA LEU A 200 5.10 8.74 10.88
C LEU A 200 5.95 8.50 12.14
N SER A 201 7.10 9.15 12.27
CA SER A 201 7.96 9.02 13.46
C SER A 201 7.23 9.41 14.75
N ARG A 202 6.41 10.47 14.73
CA ARG A 202 5.57 10.81 15.89
C ARG A 202 4.58 9.70 16.22
N ILE A 203 3.88 9.17 15.21
CA ILE A 203 2.93 8.05 15.40
C ILE A 203 3.64 6.84 16.02
N LEU A 204 4.80 6.46 15.49
CA LEU A 204 5.54 5.30 15.96
C LEU A 204 6.15 5.50 17.35
N ARG A 205 6.63 6.71 17.70
CA ARG A 205 7.18 7.00 19.03
C ARG A 205 6.16 6.83 20.16
N PHE A 206 4.89 7.17 19.94
CA PHE A 206 3.84 6.97 20.95
C PHE A 206 3.50 5.49 21.21
N ALA A 207 4.00 4.54 20.41
CA ALA A 207 3.88 3.11 20.73
C ALA A 207 4.63 2.76 22.03
N ASN A 208 5.81 3.35 22.22
CA ASN A 208 6.68 3.02 23.35
C ASN A 208 6.09 3.49 24.70
N GLN A 209 5.23 4.50 24.72
CA GLN A 209 4.56 4.99 25.94
C GLN A 209 3.25 4.25 26.25
N ASN A 210 2.47 3.86 25.23
CA ASN A 210 1.22 3.13 25.44
C ASN A 210 1.46 1.66 25.85
N ASN A 211 2.57 1.03 25.43
CA ASN A 211 2.94 -0.31 25.90
C ASN A 211 3.15 -0.34 27.43
N LEU A 212 3.64 0.74 28.03
CA LEU A 212 3.73 0.89 29.48
C LEU A 212 2.32 0.98 30.10
N GLU A 213 1.45 1.88 29.61
CA GLU A 213 0.10 2.01 30.16
C GLU A 213 -0.77 0.76 30.02
N ASP A 214 -0.71 0.05 28.88
CA ASP A 214 -1.43 -1.22 28.69
C ASP A 214 -0.87 -2.32 29.60
N SER A 215 0.46 -2.36 29.83
CA SER A 215 1.05 -3.28 30.83
C SER A 215 0.60 -2.98 32.26
N PHE A 216 0.36 -1.71 32.61
CA PHE A 216 -0.20 -1.33 33.92
C PHE A 216 -1.69 -1.69 34.06
N ARG A 217 -2.44 -1.76 32.96
CA ARG A 217 -3.84 -2.20 32.97
C ARG A 217 -3.96 -3.72 33.15
N ASP A 218 -3.07 -4.48 32.52
CA ASP A 218 -2.99 -5.94 32.67
C ASP A 218 -2.44 -6.36 34.06
N LEU A 219 -1.78 -5.44 34.79
CA LEU A 219 -1.30 -5.64 36.15
C LEU A 219 -2.31 -5.27 37.25
N ARG A 220 -3.60 -5.02 36.94
CA ARG A 220 -4.62 -4.90 37.98
C ARG A 220 -4.83 -6.27 38.66
N LEU A 221 -4.09 -6.41 39.76
CA LEU A 221 -4.05 -7.47 40.76
C LEU A 221 -5.43 -8.03 41.11
N GLY A 222 -5.41 -9.33 41.42
CA GLY A 222 -6.56 -10.22 41.53
C GLY A 222 -7.72 -9.72 42.37
N SER A 223 -8.90 -10.16 41.95
CA SER A 223 -10.16 -10.07 42.68
C SER A 223 -9.97 -10.47 44.14
N PRO A 224 -10.54 -9.75 45.12
CA PRO A 224 -10.53 -10.21 46.50
C PRO A 224 -11.35 -11.49 46.61
N SER A 225 -10.75 -12.54 47.18
CA SER A 225 -11.41 -13.81 47.48
C SER A 225 -12.66 -13.60 48.35
N PRO A 226 -13.71 -14.42 48.21
CA PRO A 226 -14.95 -14.27 48.97
C PRO A 226 -14.68 -14.62 50.44
N SER A 227 -15.10 -13.73 51.34
CA SER A 227 -15.08 -13.97 52.79
C SER A 227 -15.98 -15.16 53.13
N SER A 228 -15.40 -16.15 53.80
CA SER A 228 -16.10 -17.28 54.41
C SER A 228 -17.09 -16.77 55.46
N SER A 229 -18.39 -16.89 55.20
CA SER A 229 -19.40 -16.73 56.24
C SER A 229 -19.39 -17.97 57.13
N ARG A 230 -19.04 -17.75 58.39
CA ARG A 230 -19.12 -18.70 59.49
C ARG A 230 -20.54 -19.27 59.63
N SER A 231 -20.58 -20.57 59.85
CA SER A 231 -21.68 -21.32 60.45
C SER A 231 -21.99 -20.79 61.85
N ASP A 232 -23.24 -20.44 62.11
CA ASP A 232 -23.80 -20.41 63.46
C ASP A 232 -24.96 -21.40 63.53
N SER A 233 -24.71 -22.47 64.30
CA SER A 233 -25.73 -23.36 64.85
C SER A 233 -25.91 -22.98 66.32
N ARG A 234 -27.07 -22.41 66.67
CA ARG A 234 -27.84 -22.66 67.92
C ARG A 234 -29.09 -21.80 67.96
#